data_AF-A0A5N8ZB05-F1
#
_entry.id   AF-A0A5N8ZB05-F1
#
_cell.length_a   1.000
_cell.length_b   1.000
_cell.length_c   1.000
_cell.angle_alpha   90.00
_cell.angle_beta   90.00
_cell.angle_gamma   90.00
#
_symmetry.space_group_name_H-M   'P 1'
#
loop_
_entity.id
_entity.type
_entity.pdbx_description
1 polymer ?
#
loop_
_entity_poly.entity_id
_entity_poly.type
_entity_poly.pdbx_seq_one_letter_code
_entity_poly.pdbx_strand_id
1 'polypeptide(L)'
;MIIFSFMIISSFEPDTIFRELLFECVSAFGNVGLTTGITGSLNESSKILISFLMIVGRFGPMLLALMFVGRRSMSKAKPAYEIVRIG
;
A
#
# COMPACT_ATOMS: atom_id res chain seq x y z
N MET A 1 -0.56 8.37 -9.23
CA MET A 1 0.62 8.37 -8.33
C MET A 1 1.75 7.53 -8.88
N ILE A 2 1.54 6.25 -9.20
CA ILE A 2 2.59 5.36 -9.75
C ILE A 2 3.30 5.99 -10.95
N ILE A 3 2.57 6.45 -11.98
CA ILE A 3 3.15 7.07 -13.19
C ILE A 3 3.92 8.36 -12.87
N PHE A 4 3.43 9.16 -11.92
CA PHE A 4 4.07 10.41 -11.51
C PHE A 4 5.39 10.15 -10.76
N SER A 5 5.37 9.20 -9.82
CA SER A 5 6.58 8.78 -9.09
C SER A 5 7.58 8.10 -10.02
N PHE A 6 7.11 7.28 -10.96
CA PHE A 6 7.94 6.70 -12.02
C PHE A 6 8.63 7.79 -12.85
N MET A 7 7.89 8.81 -13.28
CA MET A 7 8.43 9.92 -14.08
C MET A 7 9.47 10.74 -13.32
N ILE A 8 9.27 10.95 -12.01
CA ILE A 8 10.23 11.63 -11.14
C ILE A 8 11.50 10.79 -10.97
N ILE A 9 11.38 9.51 -10.62
CA ILE A 9 12.54 8.64 -10.37
C ILE A 9 13.34 8.42 -11.67
N SER A 10 12.65 8.23 -12.80
CA SER A 10 13.30 8.10 -14.11
C SER A 10 14.08 9.36 -14.52
N SER A 11 13.73 10.54 -14.00
CA SER A 11 14.50 11.77 -14.25
C SER A 11 15.79 11.84 -13.40
N PHE A 12 15.81 11.19 -12.25
CA PHE A 12 17.01 11.09 -11.39
C PHE A 12 17.91 9.91 -11.76
N GLU A 13 17.35 8.86 -12.36
CA GLU A 13 18.03 7.60 -12.67
C GLU A 13 17.83 7.20 -14.14
N PRO A 14 18.48 7.90 -15.09
CA PRO A 14 18.29 7.67 -16.53
C PRO A 14 18.81 6.31 -17.03
N ASP A 15 19.72 5.66 -16.27
CA ASP A 15 20.35 4.38 -16.64
C ASP A 15 19.58 3.12 -16.19
N THR A 16 18.45 3.29 -15.48
CA THR A 16 17.68 2.14 -14.98
C THR A 16 16.73 1.55 -16.04
N ILE A 17 16.59 0.22 -16.01
CA ILE A 17 15.68 -0.49 -16.92
C ILE A 17 14.23 -0.11 -16.59
N PHE A 18 13.53 0.48 -17.57
CA PHE A 18 12.12 0.92 -17.46
C PHE A 18 11.20 -0.10 -16.77
N ARG A 19 11.33 -1.38 -17.15
CA ARG A 19 10.51 -2.47 -16.62
C ARG A 19 10.72 -2.69 -15.13
N GLU A 20 11.97 -2.59 -14.67
CA GLU A 20 12.33 -2.83 -13.28
C GLU A 20 11.84 -1.67 -12.41
N LEU A 21 12.03 -0.43 -12.86
CA LEU A 21 11.55 0.74 -12.14
C LEU A 21 10.02 0.79 -12.03
N LEU A 22 9.30 0.39 -13.10
CA LEU A 22 7.85 0.24 -13.03
C LEU A 22 7.43 -0.86 -12.04
N PHE A 23 8.12 -2.00 -12.05
CA PHE A 23 7.84 -3.09 -11.13
C PHE A 23 8.04 -2.65 -9.68
N GLU A 24 9.11 -1.92 -9.37
CA GLU A 24 9.35 -1.31 -8.06
C GLU A 24 8.22 -0.36 -7.65
N CYS A 25 7.82 0.56 -8.53
CA CYS A 25 6.75 1.51 -8.22
C CYS A 25 5.41 0.81 -7.95
N VAL A 26 5.08 -0.23 -8.73
CA VAL A 26 3.84 -1.00 -8.54
C VAL A 26 3.91 -1.83 -7.25
N SER A 27 5.04 -2.50 -6.99
CA SER A 27 5.27 -3.31 -5.79
C SER A 27 5.20 -2.45 -4.51
N ALA A 28 5.84 -1.29 -4.53
CA ALA A 28 5.82 -0.34 -3.42
C ALA A 28 4.40 0.20 -3.16
N PHE A 29 3.65 0.55 -4.20
CA PHE A 29 2.26 1.00 -4.04
C PHE A 29 1.35 -0.10 -3.48
N GLY A 30 1.53 -1.34 -3.92
CA GLY A 30 0.78 -2.49 -3.42
C GLY A 30 1.24 -2.99 -2.04
N ASN A 31 2.31 -2.43 -1.47
CA ASN A 31 3.02 -2.97 -0.30
C ASN A 31 3.31 -4.48 -0.44
N VAL A 32 3.65 -4.93 -1.65
CA VAL A 32 3.94 -6.34 -1.97
C VAL A 32 5.29 -6.76 -1.38
N GLY A 33 6.23 -5.82 -1.29
CA GLY A 33 7.55 -6.05 -0.68
C GLY A 33 8.53 -6.82 -1.57
N LEU A 34 8.20 -7.01 -2.85
CA LEU A 34 9.08 -7.63 -3.84
C LEU A 34 9.92 -6.58 -4.55
N THR A 35 11.17 -6.92 -4.84
CA THR A 35 12.11 -6.06 -5.56
C THR A 35 12.77 -6.83 -6.70
N THR A 36 13.10 -6.13 -7.79
CA THR A 36 13.97 -6.67 -8.86
C THR A 36 15.46 -6.56 -8.52
N GLY A 37 15.81 -6.02 -7.34
CA GLY A 37 17.18 -5.88 -6.85
C GLY A 37 17.78 -4.48 -7.05
N ILE A 38 17.14 -3.62 -7.84
CA ILE A 38 17.60 -2.25 -8.08
C ILE A 38 17.37 -1.33 -6.88
N THR A 39 16.44 -1.61 -5.95
CA THR A 39 16.12 -0.76 -4.78
C THR A 39 17.36 -0.33 -3.98
N GLY A 40 18.38 -1.19 -3.93
CA GLY A 40 19.65 -0.92 -3.25
C GLY A 40 20.54 0.10 -3.97
N SER A 41 20.52 0.10 -5.31
CA SER A 41 21.36 0.97 -6.16
C SER A 41 20.73 2.31 -6.50
N LEU A 42 19.44 2.53 -6.20
CA LEU A 42 18.81 3.83 -6.39
C LEU A 42 19.43 4.90 -5.49
N ASN A 43 19.45 6.15 -5.99
CA ASN A 43 19.82 7.32 -5.21
C ASN A 43 18.91 7.53 -3.98
N GLU A 44 19.40 8.25 -2.97
CA GLU A 44 18.67 8.52 -1.71
C GLU A 44 17.33 9.22 -1.96
N SER A 45 17.31 10.18 -2.90
CA SER A 45 16.09 10.90 -3.31
C SER A 45 15.00 9.94 -3.80
N SER A 46 15.38 8.94 -4.58
CA SER A 46 14.47 7.94 -5.15
C SER A 46 13.96 6.98 -4.09
N LYS A 47 14.80 6.59 -3.11
CA LYS A 47 14.38 5.78 -1.96
C LYS A 47 13.33 6.50 -1.11
N ILE A 48 13.54 7.80 -0.85
CA ILE A 48 12.57 8.62 -0.11
C ILE A 48 11.22 8.63 -0.83
N LEU A 49 11.23 8.78 -2.16
CA LEU A 49 10.00 8.77 -2.96
C LEU A 49 9.29 7.42 -2.91
N ILE A 50 10.03 6.30 -2.98
CA ILE A 50 9.50 4.93 -2.86
C ILE A 50 8.91 4.70 -1.46
N SER A 51 9.58 5.12 -0.39
CA SER A 51 9.05 5.02 0.97
C SER A 51 7.75 5.80 1.13
N PHE A 52 7.66 7.00 0.53
CA PHE A 52 6.42 7.77 0.51
C PHE A 52 5.30 7.03 -0.24
N LEU A 53 5.64 6.35 -1.33
CA LEU A 53 4.71 5.53 -2.12
C LEU A 53 4.12 4.38 -1.29
N MET A 54 4.93 3.69 -0.49
CA MET A 54 4.49 2.59 0.39
C MET A 54 3.49 3.05 1.45
N ILE A 55 3.77 4.20 2.06
CA ILE A 55 2.88 4.83 3.05
C ILE A 55 1.52 5.10 2.40
N VAL A 56 1.51 5.81 1.26
CA VAL A 56 0.26 6.17 0.57
C VAL A 56 -0.49 4.95 0.03
N GLY A 57 0.24 3.95 -0.48
CA GLY A 57 -0.31 2.67 -0.92
C GLY A 57 -1.13 1.96 0.16
N ARG A 58 -0.72 2.09 1.44
CA ARG A 58 -1.43 1.48 2.57
C ARG A 58 -2.72 2.23 2.93
N PHE A 59 -2.78 3.54 2.75
CA PHE A 59 -3.95 4.36 3.10
C PHE A 59 -5.15 4.12 2.18
N GLY A 60 -4.94 3.81 0.90
CA GLY A 60 -6.02 3.59 -0.07
C GLY A 60 -7.00 2.47 0.34
N PRO A 61 -6.52 1.23 0.54
CA PRO A 61 -7.36 0.11 0.96
C PRO A 61 -7.98 0.31 2.34
N MET A 62 -7.25 0.95 3.27
CA MET A 62 -7.74 1.20 4.62
C MET A 62 -8.92 2.19 4.62
N LEU A 63 -8.83 3.28 3.84
CA LEU A 63 -9.95 4.21 3.68
C LEU A 63 -11.16 3.53 3.02
N LEU A 64 -10.91 2.73 1.99
CA LEU A 64 -11.95 1.98 1.32
C LEU A 64 -12.65 1.03 2.31
N ALA A 65 -11.88 0.26 3.08
CA ALA A 65 -12.41 -0.63 4.11
C ALA A 65 -13.24 0.12 5.16
N LEU A 66 -12.78 1.29 5.62
CA LEU A 66 -13.53 2.13 6.56
C LEU A 66 -14.84 2.66 5.97
N MET A 67 -14.86 2.98 4.68
CA MET A 67 -16.08 3.43 3.98
C MET A 67 -17.08 2.29 3.80
N PHE A 68 -16.60 1.07 3.52
CA PHE A 68 -17.44 -0.13 3.39
C PHE A 68 -17.86 -0.75 4.72
N VAL A 69 -17.15 -0.47 5.81
CA VAL A 69 -17.62 -0.69 7.18
C VAL A 69 -18.81 0.25 7.39
N GLY A 70 -19.96 -0.17 6.88
CA GLY A 70 -21.22 0.49 7.10
C GLY A 70 -21.36 0.71 8.59
N ARG A 71 -21.72 1.94 8.98
CA ARG A 71 -22.05 2.26 10.37
C ARG A 71 -23.07 1.22 10.81
N ARG A 72 -22.64 0.23 11.59
CA ARG A 72 -23.57 -0.65 12.31
C ARG A 72 -24.32 0.31 13.21
N SER A 73 -25.49 0.76 12.75
CA SER A 73 -26.49 1.31 13.64
C SER A 73 -26.60 0.26 14.73
N MET A 74 -26.21 0.63 15.95
CA MET A 74 -26.34 -0.25 17.10
C MET A 74 -27.82 -0.58 17.17
N SER A 75 -28.19 -1.70 16.56
CA SER A 75 -29.51 -2.27 16.75
C SER A 75 -29.61 -2.43 18.26
N LYS A 76 -30.62 -1.81 18.88
CA LYS A 76 -30.97 -2.03 20.28
C LYS A 76 -31.49 -3.47 20.50
N ALA A 77 -30.93 -4.45 19.78
CA ALA A 77 -31.16 -5.85 19.98
C ALA A 77 -30.42 -6.23 21.27
N LYS A 78 -31.20 -6.51 22.31
CA LYS A 78 -30.68 -7.15 23.52
C LYS A 78 -30.05 -8.48 23.07
N PRO A 79 -28.78 -8.75 23.38
CA PRO A 79 -28.22 -10.06 23.12
C PRO A 79 -29.02 -11.09 23.91
N ALA A 80 -29.59 -12.08 23.23
CA ALA A 80 -30.17 -13.24 23.88
C ALA A 80 -29.00 -14.05 24.45
N TYR A 81 -28.83 -14.02 25.77
CA TYR A 81 -27.87 -14.87 26.44
C TYR A 81 -28.40 -16.31 26.37
N GLU A 82 -27.82 -17.13 25.51
CA GLU A 82 -27.96 -18.57 25.65
C GLU A 82 -26.84 -19.12 26.53
N ILE A 83 -27.20 -20.01 27.44
CA ILE A 83 -26.26 -20.64 28.37
C ILE A 83 -25.51 -21.71 27.57
N VAL A 84 -24.39 -21.34 26.95
CA VAL A 84 -23.51 -22.29 26.26
C VAL A 84 -22.70 -23.04 27.32
N ARG A 85 -23.08 -24.28 27.61
CA ARG A 85 -22.25 -25.21 28.39
C ARG A 85 -21.18 -25.77 27.47
N ILE A 86 -19.96 -25.25 27.60
CA ILE A 86 -18.77 -25.87 27.02
C ILE A 86 -18.43 -27.04 27.94
N GLY A 87 -18.53 -28.26 27.40
CA GLY A 87 -18.13 -29.49 28.09
C GLY A 87 -16.64 -29.56 28.35
#